data_AF-X0T3C6-F1
#
_entry.id   AF-X0T3C6-F1
#
_cell.length_a   1.000
_cell.length_b   1.000
_cell.length_c   1.000
_cell.angle_alpha   90.00
_cell.angle_beta   90.00
_cell.angle_gamma   90.00
#
_symmetry.space_group_name_H-M   'P 1'
#
loop_
_entity.id
_entity.type
_entity.pdbx_description
1 polymer ?
#
loop_
_entity_poly.entity_id
_entity_poly.type
_entity_poly.pdbx_seq_one_letter_code
_entity_poly.pdbx_strand_id
1 'polypeptide(L)'
;MDFEYKMIIVTRNDLPLSPGKLAAQVAHAAVACVLLTKKNKPKWFSKWQNEGAKKAVVGVDGLDAFFPLKEKAKSLGIAATIIEDAGHTEIPS
;
A
#
# COMPACT_ATOMS: atom_id res chain seq x y z
N MET A 1 6.32 -22.75 2.13
CA MET A 1 7.04 -21.51 2.49
C MET A 1 6.08 -20.70 3.33
N ASP A 2 6.37 -20.59 4.62
CA ASP A 2 5.63 -19.70 5.51
C ASP A 2 6.25 -18.31 5.42
N PHE A 3 5.41 -17.29 5.20
CA PHE A 3 5.83 -15.89 5.16
C PHE A 3 5.39 -15.24 6.48
N GLU A 4 6.35 -14.80 7.29
CA GLU A 4 6.10 -14.06 8.52
C GLU A 4 5.73 -12.60 8.20
N TYR A 5 6.32 -12.03 7.14
CA TYR A 5 6.10 -10.66 6.71
C TYR A 5 5.39 -10.57 5.35
N LYS A 6 4.44 -9.63 5.26
CA LYS A 6 3.77 -9.29 4.01
C LYS A 6 3.44 -7.80 3.96
N MET A 7 3.38 -7.28 2.74
CA MET A 7 2.82 -5.97 2.44
C MET A 7 1.40 -6.15 1.92
N ILE A 8 0.46 -5.36 2.46
CA ILE A 8 -0.90 -5.26 1.95
C ILE A 8 -1.04 -3.94 1.22
N ILE A 9 -1.54 -3.98 -0.01
CA ILE A 9 -1.81 -2.80 -0.83
C ILE A 9 -3.33 -2.75 -1.02
N VAL A 10 -3.95 -1.69 -0.52
CA VAL A 10 -5.40 -1.52 -0.57
C VAL A 10 -5.75 -0.57 -1.70
N THR A 11 -6.62 -1.00 -2.60
CA THR A 11 -7.08 -0.25 -3.76
C THR A 11 -8.55 0.13 -3.61
N ARG A 12 -8.97 1.17 -4.32
CA ARG A 12 -10.35 1.66 -4.36
C ARG A 12 -11.08 1.05 -5.55
N ASN A 13 -12.18 0.34 -5.28
CA ASN A 13 -13.00 -0.28 -6.32
C ASN A 13 -13.98 0.70 -6.98
N ASP A 14 -14.25 1.84 -6.33
CA ASP A 14 -15.10 2.91 -6.85
C ASP A 14 -14.43 3.76 -7.95
N LEU A 15 -13.11 3.63 -8.12
CA LEU A 15 -12.39 4.34 -9.17
C LEU A 15 -12.33 3.51 -10.46
N PRO A 16 -12.74 4.06 -11.62
CA PRO A 16 -12.72 3.35 -12.89
C PRO A 16 -11.30 3.30 -13.48
N LEU A 17 -10.36 2.67 -12.77
CA LEU A 17 -8.97 2.56 -13.19
C LEU A 17 -8.81 1.44 -14.22
N SER A 18 -8.11 1.73 -15.32
CA SER A 18 -7.63 0.68 -16.23
C SER A 18 -6.64 -0.24 -15.49
N PRO A 19 -6.46 -1.50 -15.93
CA PRO A 19 -5.52 -2.42 -15.30
C PRO A 19 -4.08 -1.87 -15.21
N GLY A 20 -3.64 -1.14 -16.23
CA GLY A 20 -2.31 -0.51 -16.24
C GLY A 20 -2.18 0.61 -15.20
N LYS A 21 -3.22 1.44 -15.05
CA LYS A 21 -3.23 2.52 -14.06
C LYS A 21 -3.31 1.97 -12.64
N LEU A 22 -4.12 0.94 -12.42
CA LEU A 22 -4.15 0.21 -11.15
C LEU A 22 -2.76 -0.35 -10.79
N ALA A 23 -2.09 -0.99 -11.75
CA ALA A 23 -0.74 -1.52 -11.55
C ALA A 23 0.27 -0.43 -11.19
N ALA A 24 0.21 0.73 -11.85
CA ALA A 24 1.07 1.87 -11.54
C ALA A 24 0.82 2.40 -10.11
N GLN A 25 -0.44 2.56 -9.69
CA GLN A 25 -0.79 3.00 -8.34
C GLN A 25 -0.35 2.00 -7.27
N VAL A 26 -0.53 0.70 -7.54
CA VAL A 26 -0.03 -0.39 -6.68
C VAL A 26 1.50 -0.33 -6.56
N ALA A 27 2.22 -0.07 -7.66
CA ALA A 27 3.67 0.08 -7.65
C ALA A 27 4.12 1.31 -6.85
N HIS A 28 3.47 2.47 -7.02
CA HIS A 28 3.73 3.67 -6.24
C HIS A 28 3.54 3.43 -4.73
N ALA A 29 2.43 2.78 -4.35
CA ALA A 29 2.15 2.40 -2.97
C ALA A 29 3.23 1.48 -2.39
N ALA A 30 3.66 0.48 -3.16
CA ALA A 30 4.70 -0.43 -2.74
C ALA A 30 6.04 0.29 -2.49
N VAL A 31 6.48 1.14 -3.42
CA VAL A 31 7.75 1.87 -3.28
C VAL A 31 7.70 2.80 -2.08
N ALA A 32 6.64 3.61 -1.93
CA ALA A 32 6.50 4.52 -0.81
C ALA A 32 6.49 3.79 0.55
N CYS A 33 5.75 2.68 0.64
CA CYS A 33 5.69 1.87 1.85
C CYS A 33 7.04 1.21 2.18
N VAL A 34 7.77 0.71 1.16
CA VAL A 34 9.12 0.16 1.35
C VAL A 34 10.08 1.24 1.86
N LEU A 35 10.10 2.44 1.27
CA LEU A 35 10.99 3.52 1.70
C LEU A 35 10.69 3.95 3.15
N LEU A 36 9.41 4.09 3.50
CA LEU A 36 8.97 4.39 4.85
C LEU A 36 9.39 3.29 5.85
N THR A 37 9.18 2.03 5.48
CA THR A 37 9.52 0.88 6.33
C THR A 37 11.03 0.71 6.47
N LYS A 38 11.81 0.93 5.40
CA LYS A 38 13.26 0.87 5.45
C LYS A 38 13.84 1.95 6.38
N LYS A 39 13.27 3.15 6.38
CA LYS A 39 13.67 4.25 7.27
C LYS A 39 13.30 3.98 8.74
N ASN A 40 12.05 3.57 8.99
CA ASN A 40 11.51 3.53 10.37
C ASN A 40 11.63 2.14 11.02
N LYS A 41 11.67 1.06 10.22
CA LYS A 41 11.68 -0.35 10.66
C LYS A 41 12.62 -1.21 9.78
N PRO A 42 13.93 -0.93 9.74
CA PRO A 42 14.88 -1.59 8.83
C PRO A 42 14.95 -3.11 8.98
N LYS A 43 14.72 -3.64 10.19
CA LYS A 43 14.63 -5.10 10.44
C LYS A 43 13.43 -5.75 9.74
N TRP A 44 12.27 -5.08 9.74
CA TRP A 44 11.07 -5.59 9.06
C TRP A 44 11.27 -5.58 7.55
N PHE A 45 11.86 -4.50 7.01
CA PHE A 45 12.22 -4.45 5.60
C PHE A 45 13.14 -5.61 5.20
N SER A 46 14.20 -5.85 5.97
CA SER A 46 15.18 -6.90 5.67
C SER A 46 14.55 -8.29 5.70
N LYS A 47 13.74 -8.60 6.73
CA LYS A 47 13.04 -9.88 6.81
C LYS A 47 12.03 -10.07 5.67
N TRP A 48 11.18 -9.08 5.42
CA TRP A 48 10.23 -9.10 4.30
C TRP A 48 10.92 -9.30 2.95
N GLN A 49 12.05 -8.63 2.72
CA GLN A 49 12.82 -8.78 1.49
C GLN A 49 13.42 -10.19 1.35
N ASN A 50 13.98 -10.73 2.44
CA ASN A 50 14.56 -12.08 2.47
C ASN A 50 13.48 -13.17 2.32
N GLU A 51 12.24 -12.88 2.71
CA GLU A 51 11.06 -13.71 2.49
C GLU A 51 10.43 -13.48 1.11
N GLY A 52 11.18 -13.03 0.10
CA GLY A 52 10.67 -12.89 -1.28
C GLY A 52 9.71 -11.71 -1.49
N ALA A 53 9.69 -10.74 -0.56
CA ALA A 53 8.98 -9.48 -0.70
C ALA A 53 7.47 -9.63 -1.01
N LYS A 54 6.79 -10.54 -0.29
CA LYS A 54 5.37 -10.88 -0.47
C LYS A 54 4.46 -9.64 -0.44
N LYS A 55 3.59 -9.53 -1.43
CA LYS A 55 2.56 -8.48 -1.56
C LYS A 55 1.20 -9.12 -1.81
N ALA A 56 0.15 -8.58 -1.21
CA ALA A 56 -1.23 -8.89 -1.57
C ALA A 56 -1.99 -7.59 -1.84
N VAL A 57 -2.69 -7.55 -2.97
CA VAL A 57 -3.53 -6.43 -3.37
C VAL A 57 -4.98 -6.78 -3.03
N VAL A 58 -5.67 -5.89 -2.33
CA VAL A 58 -7.06 -6.06 -1.90
C VAL A 58 -7.86 -4.79 -2.21
N GLY A 59 -9.17 -4.93 -2.41
CA GLY A 59 -10.06 -3.80 -2.72
C GLY A 59 -10.93 -3.38 -1.54
N VAL A 60 -11.26 -2.10 -1.49
CA VAL A 60 -12.34 -1.52 -0.65
C VAL A 60 -13.28 -0.71 -1.52
N ASP A 61 -14.48 -0.46 -1.02
CA ASP A 61 -15.56 0.15 -1.80
C ASP A 61 -15.41 1.67 -1.98
N GLY A 62 -14.55 2.35 -1.21
CA GLY A 62 -14.45 3.80 -1.28
C GLY A 62 -13.32 4.41 -0.45
N LEU A 63 -13.16 5.74 -0.60
CA LEU A 63 -12.15 6.55 0.10
C LEU A 63 -12.29 6.48 1.63
N ASP A 64 -13.53 6.46 2.13
CA ASP A 64 -13.80 6.49 3.57
C ASP A 64 -13.22 5.30 4.32
N ALA A 65 -12.95 4.19 3.63
CA ALA A 65 -12.29 3.02 4.21
C ALA A 65 -10.78 3.23 4.45
N PHE A 66 -10.12 4.14 3.74
CA PHE A 66 -8.66 4.32 3.83
C PHE A 66 -8.23 4.93 5.16
N PHE A 67 -8.96 5.91 5.68
CA PHE A 67 -8.59 6.61 6.90
C PHE A 67 -8.66 5.70 8.14
N PRO A 68 -9.76 4.93 8.38
CA PRO A 68 -9.82 3.97 9.47
C PRO A 68 -8.73 2.88 9.36
N LEU A 69 -8.44 2.39 8.15
CA LEU A 69 -7.37 1.42 7.93
C LEU A 69 -6.00 1.98 8.29
N LYS A 70 -5.70 3.22 7.87
CA LYS A 70 -4.44 3.90 8.20
C LYS A 70 -4.31 4.15 9.71
N GLU A 71 -5.36 4.63 10.38
CA GLU A 71 -5.34 4.84 11.82
C GLU A 71 -5.21 3.52 12.58
N LYS A 72 -5.87 2.44 12.11
CA LYS A 72 -5.69 1.11 12.70
C LYS A 72 -4.27 0.61 12.53
N ALA A 73 -3.68 0.72 11.35
CA ALA A 73 -2.29 0.34 11.10
C ALA A 73 -1.34 1.13 12.02
N LYS A 74 -1.54 2.44 12.15
CA LYS A 74 -0.77 3.31 13.05
C LYS A 74 -0.90 2.86 14.51
N SER A 75 -2.11 2.55 15.00
CA SER A 75 -2.34 2.06 16.36
C SER A 75 -1.64 0.73 16.66
N LEU A 76 -1.46 -0.10 15.64
CA LEU A 76 -0.73 -1.38 15.71
C LEU A 76 0.78 -1.21 15.46
N GLY A 77 1.24 0.02 15.23
CA GLY A 77 2.63 0.31 14.86
C GLY A 77 3.03 -0.25 13.49
N ILE A 78 2.10 -0.53 12.60
CA ILE A 78 2.37 -1.00 11.23
C ILE A 78 2.67 0.22 10.35
N ALA A 79 3.76 0.14 9.57
CA ALA A 79 4.08 1.20 8.61
C ALA A 79 3.02 1.23 7.50
N ALA A 80 2.35 2.36 7.34
CA ALA A 80 1.28 2.55 6.36
C ALA A 80 1.34 3.97 5.79
N THR A 81 1.01 4.09 4.51
CA THR A 81 0.90 5.36 3.80
C THR A 81 -0.31 5.32 2.87
N ILE A 82 -0.94 6.47 2.66
CA ILE A 82 -1.95 6.66 1.60
C ILE A 82 -1.20 7.25 0.41
N ILE A 83 -1.57 6.80 -0.79
CA ILE A 83 -1.07 7.35 -2.05
C ILE A 83 -2.14 8.25 -2.63
N GLU A 84 -1.72 9.46 -2.98
CA GLU A 84 -2.50 10.44 -3.70
C GLU A 84 -1.79 10.66 -5.03
N ASP A 85 -2.48 10.41 -6.13
CA ASP A 85 -1.98 10.76 -7.46
C ASP A 85 -2.24 12.24 -7.70
N ALA A 86 -1.26 12.98 -8.23
CA ALA A 86 -1.33 14.44 -8.41
C ALA A 86 -2.28 14.88 -9.56
N GLY A 87 -3.19 14.01 -10.00
CA GLY A 87 -4.30 14.39 -10.87
C GLY A 87 -3.94 14.67 -12.34
N HIS A 88 -2.84 14.15 -12.87
CA HIS A 88 -2.56 14.31 -14.32
C HIS A 88 -3.29 13.32 -15.22
N THR A 89 -4.04 12.37 -14.66
CA THR A 89 -4.97 11.55 -15.45
C THR A 89 -6.27 11.30 -14.68
N GLU A 90 -7.37 11.78 -15.24
CA GLU A 90 -8.74 11.21 -15.15
C GLU A 90 -9.52 11.14 -13.82
N ILE A 91 -9.07 11.68 -12.68
CA ILE A 91 -9.93 11.76 -11.48
C ILE A 91 -9.75 13.15 -10.81
N PRO A 92 -10.84 13.89 -10.49
CA PRO A 92 -10.75 15.18 -9.80
C PRO A 92 -10.24 15.03 -8.36
N SER A 93 -9.50 16.05 -7.90
CA SER A 93 -9.14 16.28 -6.50
C SER A 93 -10.36 16.46 -5.60
#